data_AF-A0A7X9D6G5-F1
#
_entry.id   AF-A0A7X9D6G5-F1
#
_cell.length_a   1.000
_cell.length_b   1.000
_cell.length_c   1.000
_cell.angle_alpha   90.00
_cell.angle_beta   90.00
_cell.angle_gamma   90.00
#
_symmetry.space_group_name_H-M   'P 1'
#
loop_
_entity.id
_entity.type
_entity.pdbx_description
1 polymer ?
#
loop_
_entity_poly.entity_id
_entity_poly.type
_entity_poly.pdbx_seq_one_letter_code
_entity_poly.pdbx_strand_id
1 'polypeptide(L)'
;MAKGKWIGGILGWVIFGPIGGLIGFLIGSMADMGSKLLESDVDRGTPYSGTHKSGPRRPSSAQERYVGQRNSFIVSLLILSTAVIKADGKYLKSELNYVREFIRRNFGDAAVPEAMEILKGLKDKQINIYEVGGQIRQYMNYSQRMQLFHYLVSLAQCDGNVCQAEIDVLRSIASAMGISTANANSILAMFEKSIESAYTVLEIDKNATEEEIKKAYKRLAMKHHPDKVATLGPDIQKSAEEKFKKVQEAYETIKKERGMN
;
A
#
# COMPACT_ATOMS: atom_id res chain seq x y z
N MET A 1 -8.02 30.26 -13.09
CA MET A 1 -7.85 29.04 -12.28
C MET A 1 -7.62 27.77 -13.11
N ALA A 2 -6.61 27.71 -13.98
CA ALA A 2 -6.27 26.47 -14.70
C ALA A 2 -4.79 26.34 -15.13
N LYS A 3 -3.96 27.39 -14.98
CA LYS A 3 -2.62 27.44 -15.58
C LYS A 3 -1.52 26.79 -14.71
N GLY A 4 -1.70 26.63 -13.40
CA GLY A 4 -0.68 26.07 -12.49
C GLY A 4 -0.54 24.54 -12.58
N LYS A 5 -1.63 23.82 -12.87
CA LYS A 5 -1.69 22.35 -12.86
C LYS A 5 -0.82 21.69 -13.95
N TRP A 6 -0.77 22.33 -15.11
CA TRP A 6 -0.01 21.85 -16.27
C TRP A 6 1.49 22.13 -16.13
N ILE A 7 1.85 23.25 -15.49
CA ILE A 7 3.24 23.64 -15.28
C ILE A 7 3.95 22.67 -14.34
N GLY A 8 3.29 22.29 -13.24
CA GLY A 8 3.83 21.30 -12.31
C GLY A 8 4.09 19.95 -13.00
N GLY A 9 3.12 19.44 -13.75
CA GLY A 9 3.27 18.18 -14.48
C GLY A 9 4.39 18.21 -15.54
N ILE A 10 4.53 19.31 -16.29
CA ILE A 10 5.60 19.43 -17.29
C ILE A 10 6.98 19.53 -16.61
N LEU A 11 7.09 20.32 -15.54
CA LEU A 11 8.36 20.51 -14.82
C LEU A 11 8.80 19.21 -14.13
N GLY A 12 7.85 18.50 -13.54
CA GLY A 12 8.10 17.19 -12.95
C GLY A 12 8.52 16.16 -14.00
N TRP A 13 7.90 16.17 -15.19
CA TRP A 13 8.27 15.27 -16.28
C TRP A 13 9.73 15.46 -16.73
N VAL A 14 10.16 16.72 -16.85
CA VAL A 14 11.51 17.08 -17.27
C VAL A 14 12.58 16.65 -16.25
N ILE A 15 12.26 16.68 -14.95
CA ILE A 15 13.24 16.41 -13.88
C ILE A 15 13.26 14.92 -13.48
N PHE A 16 12.10 14.27 -13.44
CA PHE A 16 11.93 12.92 -12.87
C PHE A 16 11.18 11.96 -13.80
N GLY A 17 11.15 12.22 -15.11
CA GLY A 17 10.45 11.35 -16.07
C GLY A 17 8.93 11.29 -15.85
N PRO A 18 8.21 10.40 -16.53
CA PRO A 18 6.74 10.43 -16.53
C PRO A 18 6.09 10.31 -15.13
N ILE A 19 6.75 9.63 -14.18
CA ILE A 19 6.40 9.65 -12.74
C ILE A 19 6.57 11.04 -12.13
N GLY A 20 7.64 11.73 -12.47
CA GLY A 20 7.79 13.16 -12.20
C GLY A 20 6.63 13.98 -12.73
N GLY A 21 6.12 13.66 -13.92
CA GLY A 21 4.95 14.33 -14.48
C GLY A 21 3.67 14.08 -13.68
N LEU A 22 3.49 12.86 -13.16
CA LEU A 22 2.42 12.52 -12.24
C LEU A 22 2.57 13.26 -10.90
N ILE A 23 3.77 13.27 -10.30
CA ILE A 23 4.10 13.97 -9.06
C ILE A 23 3.87 15.48 -9.22
N GLY A 24 4.39 16.07 -10.29
CA GLY A 24 4.28 17.49 -10.55
C GLY A 24 2.84 17.93 -10.83
N PHE A 25 2.04 17.09 -11.48
CA PHE A 25 0.60 17.32 -11.63
C PHE A 25 -0.12 17.24 -10.29
N LEU A 26 0.21 16.27 -9.43
CA LEU A 26 -0.38 16.12 -8.09
C LEU A 26 0.01 17.31 -7.18
N ILE A 27 1.28 17.71 -7.14
CA ILE A 27 1.75 18.90 -6.39
C ILE A 27 1.11 20.19 -6.93
N GLY A 28 1.03 20.33 -8.26
CA GLY A 28 0.35 21.46 -8.90
C GLY A 28 -1.16 21.52 -8.61
N SER A 29 -1.78 20.38 -8.34
CA SER A 29 -3.19 20.30 -7.92
C SER A 29 -3.39 20.61 -6.43
N MET A 30 -2.40 20.36 -5.58
CA MET A 30 -2.42 20.68 -4.14
C MET A 30 -2.11 22.15 -3.85
N ALA A 31 -1.31 22.82 -4.68
CA ALA A 31 -1.06 24.26 -4.57
C ALA A 31 -2.35 25.11 -4.77
N ASP A 32 -3.28 24.64 -5.62
CA ASP A 32 -4.63 25.22 -5.78
C ASP A 32 -5.54 24.99 -4.54
N MET A 33 -5.16 24.08 -3.63
CA MET A 33 -5.89 23.79 -2.38
C MET A 33 -5.29 24.56 -1.19
N GLY A 34 -3.95 24.70 -1.14
CA GLY A 34 -3.29 25.58 -0.18
C GLY A 34 -3.62 27.06 -0.38
N SER A 35 -3.77 27.51 -1.63
CA SER A 35 -4.21 28.89 -1.94
C SER A 35 -5.66 29.18 -1.52
N LYS A 36 -6.55 28.19 -1.56
CA LYS A 36 -7.94 28.32 -1.05
C LYS A 36 -8.07 28.26 0.46
N LEU A 37 -7.05 27.75 1.17
CA LEU A 37 -6.97 27.78 2.64
C LEU A 37 -6.25 29.04 3.16
N LEU A 38 -5.53 29.75 2.28
CA LEU A 38 -4.87 31.03 2.58
C LEU A 38 -5.76 32.25 2.28
N GLU A 39 -6.93 32.06 1.66
CA GLU A 39 -7.87 33.14 1.34
C GLU A 39 -8.84 33.50 2.50
N SER A 40 -8.79 32.79 3.64
CA SER A 40 -9.68 33.07 4.77
C SER A 40 -9.11 33.96 5.87
N ASP A 41 -7.87 34.45 5.78
CA ASP A 41 -7.30 35.34 6.80
C ASP A 41 -6.30 36.34 6.22
N VAL A 42 -6.80 37.39 5.54
CA VAL A 42 -6.04 38.66 5.40
C VAL A 42 -7.02 39.83 5.47
N ASP A 43 -7.40 40.22 6.68
CA ASP A 43 -7.81 41.59 6.97
C ASP A 43 -6.88 42.17 8.04
N ARG A 44 -5.96 43.05 7.60
CA ARG A 44 -5.49 44.28 8.26
C ARG A 44 -4.22 44.77 7.59
N GLY A 45 -4.29 46.00 7.09
CA GLY A 45 -3.30 46.58 6.19
C GLY A 45 -2.00 47.06 6.83
N THR A 46 -1.08 47.42 5.95
CA THR A 46 -0.24 48.63 5.99
C THR A 46 0.47 48.76 4.63
N PRO A 47 0.65 49.98 4.06
CA PRO A 47 1.26 50.14 2.75
C PRO A 47 2.77 50.40 2.89
N TYR A 48 3.59 49.67 2.16
CA TYR A 48 4.97 50.10 1.89
C TYR A 48 5.43 49.70 0.51
N SER A 49 5.84 50.71 -0.28
CA SER A 49 6.36 50.57 -1.62
C SER A 49 7.79 50.02 -1.60
N GLY A 50 8.14 49.17 -2.56
CA GLY A 50 9.52 48.75 -2.79
C GLY A 50 9.67 47.97 -4.08
N THR A 51 9.99 48.67 -5.16
CA THR A 51 10.39 48.12 -6.45
C THR A 51 11.76 47.47 -6.35
N HIS A 52 11.87 46.14 -6.48
CA HIS A 52 13.12 45.48 -6.89
C HIS A 52 12.87 44.28 -7.81
N LYS A 53 13.56 44.31 -8.95
CA LYS A 53 13.63 43.25 -9.96
C LYS A 53 14.31 42.01 -9.39
N SER A 54 13.68 40.84 -9.52
CA SER A 54 14.24 39.55 -9.11
C SER A 54 14.64 38.73 -10.34
N GLY A 55 15.95 38.50 -10.52
CA GLY A 55 16.47 37.46 -11.39
C GLY A 55 16.26 36.04 -10.80
N PRO A 56 16.55 34.96 -11.54
CA PRO A 56 16.22 33.60 -11.12
C PRO A 56 17.08 33.17 -9.92
N ARG A 57 16.43 32.95 -8.76
CA ARG A 57 17.03 32.33 -7.57
C ARG A 57 17.45 30.90 -7.90
N ARG A 58 18.74 30.59 -7.79
CA ARG A 58 19.24 29.21 -7.68
C ARG A 58 18.74 28.60 -6.36
N PRO A 59 18.14 27.40 -6.34
CA PRO A 59 17.66 26.81 -5.10
C PRO A 59 18.85 26.45 -4.20
N SER A 60 18.80 26.98 -2.97
CA SER A 60 19.84 26.84 -1.95
C SER A 60 19.21 26.27 -0.69
N SER A 61 19.27 24.95 -0.53
CA SER A 61 19.52 24.30 0.76
C SER A 61 19.61 22.78 0.58
N ALA A 62 20.51 22.12 1.31
CA ALA A 62 20.52 20.65 1.38
C ALA A 62 19.19 20.12 1.92
N GLN A 63 18.50 20.89 2.78
CA GLN A 63 17.18 20.58 3.33
C GLN A 63 16.11 20.40 2.24
N GLU A 64 16.04 21.28 1.23
CA GLU A 64 15.10 21.13 0.10
C GLU A 64 15.37 19.86 -0.73
N ARG A 65 16.64 19.47 -0.88
CA ARG A 65 17.01 18.22 -1.57
C ARG A 65 16.60 16.96 -0.79
N TYR A 66 16.75 16.97 0.54
CA TYR A 66 16.31 15.86 1.40
C TYR A 66 14.79 15.73 1.46
N VAL A 67 14.06 16.85 1.54
CA VAL A 67 12.59 16.83 1.48
C VAL A 67 12.12 16.36 0.10
N GLY A 68 12.77 16.81 -0.99
CA GLY A 68 12.47 16.33 -2.34
C GLY A 68 12.73 14.83 -2.54
N GLN A 69 13.85 14.29 -2.03
CA GLN A 69 14.16 12.86 -2.10
C GLN A 69 13.22 12.01 -1.24
N ARG A 70 12.92 12.46 -0.01
CA ARG A 70 11.98 11.77 0.90
C ARG A 70 10.58 11.72 0.31
N ASN A 71 10.11 12.83 -0.28
CA ASN A 71 8.82 12.89 -0.94
C ASN A 71 8.78 12.03 -2.22
N SER A 72 9.90 11.95 -2.96
CA SER A 72 10.03 11.06 -4.13
C SER A 72 9.91 9.57 -3.76
N PHE A 73 10.46 9.16 -2.61
CA PHE A 73 10.29 7.80 -2.09
C PHE A 73 8.83 7.51 -1.71
N ILE A 74 8.20 8.40 -0.93
CA ILE A 74 6.80 8.22 -0.49
C ILE A 74 5.88 8.10 -1.71
N VAL A 75 6.07 8.91 -2.75
CA VAL A 75 5.24 8.79 -3.96
C VAL A 75 5.48 7.48 -4.69
N SER A 76 6.74 7.05 -4.85
CA SER A 76 7.05 5.75 -5.47
C SER A 76 6.42 4.58 -4.71
N LEU A 77 6.48 4.64 -3.38
CA LEU A 77 5.81 3.70 -2.47
C LEU A 77 4.29 3.70 -2.73
N LEU A 78 3.64 4.86 -2.70
CA LEU A 78 2.18 4.98 -2.90
C LEU A 78 1.74 4.53 -4.29
N ILE A 79 2.53 4.80 -5.33
CA ILE A 79 2.25 4.34 -6.69
C ILE A 79 2.28 2.81 -6.74
N LEU A 80 3.31 2.16 -6.21
CA LEU A 80 3.39 0.70 -6.19
C LEU A 80 2.33 0.07 -5.28
N SER A 81 2.06 0.65 -4.11
CA SER A 81 0.94 0.22 -3.26
C SER A 81 -0.38 0.30 -4.00
N THR A 82 -0.61 1.36 -4.77
CA THR A 82 -1.83 1.51 -5.58
C THR A 82 -1.89 0.46 -6.68
N ALA A 83 -0.75 0.10 -7.31
CA ALA A 83 -0.73 -0.95 -8.32
C ALA A 83 -1.13 -2.31 -7.75
N VAL A 84 -0.66 -2.64 -6.54
CA VAL A 84 -1.05 -3.87 -5.81
C VAL A 84 -2.53 -3.84 -5.47
N ILE A 85 -3.00 -2.79 -4.79
CA ILE A 85 -4.41 -2.64 -4.37
C ILE A 85 -5.37 -2.69 -5.58
N LYS A 86 -4.95 -2.17 -6.75
CA LYS A 86 -5.80 -2.17 -7.96
C LYS A 86 -5.82 -3.50 -8.69
N ALA A 87 -4.99 -4.48 -8.32
CA ALA A 87 -4.76 -5.66 -9.15
C ALA A 87 -6.03 -6.46 -9.41
N ASP A 88 -6.92 -6.59 -8.41
CA ASP A 88 -8.20 -7.28 -8.51
C ASP A 88 -9.40 -6.32 -8.75
N GLY A 89 -9.12 -5.02 -8.87
CA GLY A 89 -10.11 -3.97 -9.07
C GLY A 89 -10.90 -3.56 -7.81
N LYS A 90 -10.55 -4.07 -6.62
CA LYS A 90 -11.25 -3.77 -5.37
C LYS A 90 -10.34 -2.96 -4.45
N TYR A 91 -10.89 -1.92 -3.84
CA TYR A 91 -10.18 -1.15 -2.81
C TYR A 91 -10.67 -1.59 -1.44
N LEU A 92 -9.92 -2.48 -0.78
CA LEU A 92 -10.30 -2.90 0.56
C LEU A 92 -9.90 -1.84 1.58
N LYS A 93 -10.79 -1.59 2.55
CA LYS A 93 -10.52 -0.66 3.65
C LYS A 93 -9.32 -1.12 4.48
N SER A 94 -9.08 -2.43 4.58
CA SER A 94 -7.92 -3.03 5.24
C SER A 94 -6.60 -2.59 4.62
N GLU A 95 -6.47 -2.65 3.30
CA GLU A 95 -5.25 -2.26 2.59
C GLU A 95 -4.98 -0.76 2.72
N LEU A 96 -6.02 0.06 2.58
CA LEU A 96 -5.92 1.51 2.79
C LEU A 96 -5.51 1.85 4.23
N ASN A 97 -6.04 1.12 5.21
CA ASN A 97 -5.64 1.26 6.60
C ASN A 97 -4.18 0.83 6.79
N TYR A 98 -3.74 -0.26 6.16
CA TYR A 98 -2.36 -0.72 6.24
C TYR A 98 -1.38 0.33 5.70
N VAL A 99 -1.66 0.90 4.52
CA VAL A 99 -0.87 2.01 3.97
C VAL A 99 -0.86 3.19 4.94
N ARG A 100 -2.03 3.58 5.48
CA ARG A 100 -2.14 4.69 6.45
C ARG A 100 -1.25 4.47 7.67
N GLU A 101 -1.34 3.31 8.30
CA GLU A 101 -0.54 2.98 9.49
C GLU A 101 0.94 2.90 9.17
N PHE A 102 1.31 2.35 8.00
CA PHE A 102 2.69 2.33 7.55
C PHE A 102 3.26 3.75 7.39
N ILE A 103 2.50 4.66 6.75
CA ILE A 103 2.92 6.05 6.59
C ILE A 103 3.06 6.73 7.95
N ARG A 104 2.08 6.56 8.85
CA ARG A 104 2.15 7.12 10.21
C ARG A 104 3.40 6.67 10.95
N ARG A 105 3.67 5.36 10.97
CA ARG A 105 4.80 4.77 11.74
C ARG A 105 6.16 5.18 11.20
N ASN A 106 6.31 5.27 9.88
CA ASN A 106 7.61 5.51 9.24
C ASN A 106 7.86 6.99 8.92
N PHE A 107 6.81 7.80 8.75
CA PHE A 107 6.91 9.18 8.27
C PHE A 107 6.24 10.21 9.19
N GLY A 108 5.48 9.77 10.19
CA GLY A 108 4.79 10.61 11.17
C GLY A 108 3.36 10.98 10.77
N ASP A 109 2.55 11.40 11.74
CA ASP A 109 1.14 11.74 11.54
C ASP A 109 0.92 12.87 10.52
N ALA A 110 1.84 13.83 10.43
CA ALA A 110 1.77 14.94 9.49
C ALA A 110 1.81 14.49 8.01
N ALA A 111 2.42 13.34 7.71
CA ALA A 111 2.52 12.82 6.34
C ALA A 111 1.26 12.07 5.88
N VAL A 112 0.39 11.69 6.82
CA VAL A 112 -0.77 10.84 6.52
C VAL A 112 -1.80 11.53 5.61
N PRO A 113 -2.25 12.77 5.88
CA PRO A 113 -3.26 13.41 5.03
C PRO A 113 -2.81 13.55 3.58
N GLU A 114 -1.56 13.99 3.37
CA GLU A 114 -0.96 14.13 2.05
C GLU A 114 -0.86 12.78 1.31
N ALA A 115 -0.35 11.74 1.99
CA ALA A 115 -0.23 10.41 1.41
C ALA A 115 -1.59 9.82 0.99
N MET A 116 -2.62 10.00 1.81
CA MET A 116 -3.96 9.51 1.50
C MET A 116 -4.62 10.26 0.33
N GLU A 117 -4.37 11.57 0.20
CA GLU A 117 -4.86 12.35 -0.93
C GLU A 117 -4.17 11.95 -2.24
N ILE A 118 -2.86 11.71 -2.21
CA ILE A 118 -2.11 11.16 -3.34
C ILE A 118 -2.69 9.81 -3.77
N LEU A 119 -2.89 8.88 -2.82
CA LEU A 119 -3.42 7.55 -3.12
C LEU A 119 -4.82 7.62 -3.75
N LYS A 120 -5.68 8.53 -3.25
CA LYS A 120 -6.98 8.81 -3.86
C LYS A 120 -6.85 9.34 -5.29
N GLY A 121 -5.91 10.26 -5.54
CA GLY A 121 -5.64 10.80 -6.87
C GLY A 121 -5.04 9.78 -7.87
N LEU A 122 -4.45 8.70 -7.38
CA LEU A 122 -3.94 7.59 -8.20
C LEU A 122 -5.00 6.54 -8.53
N LYS A 123 -6.17 6.58 -7.88
CA LYS A 123 -7.21 5.56 -7.98
C LYS A 123 -7.60 5.22 -9.42
N ASP A 124 -7.79 6.23 -10.26
CA ASP A 124 -8.28 6.04 -11.63
C ASP A 124 -7.15 6.08 -12.67
N LYS A 125 -5.89 6.17 -12.24
CA LYS A 125 -4.75 6.26 -13.14
C LYS A 125 -4.22 4.89 -13.53
N GLN A 126 -3.76 4.77 -14.78
CA GLN A 126 -2.97 3.61 -15.21
C GLN A 126 -1.55 3.77 -14.70
N ILE A 127 -1.03 2.73 -14.04
CA ILE A 127 0.28 2.74 -13.42
C ILE A 127 1.23 1.91 -14.29
N ASN A 128 2.28 2.54 -14.79
CA ASN A 128 3.35 1.85 -15.51
C ASN A 128 4.39 1.31 -14.52
N ILE A 129 4.22 0.05 -14.13
CA ILE A 129 5.09 -0.62 -13.15
C ILE A 129 6.56 -0.63 -13.60
N TYR A 130 6.84 -0.82 -14.88
CA TYR A 130 8.20 -0.92 -15.40
C TYR A 130 8.96 0.39 -15.30
N GLU A 131 8.27 1.51 -15.53
CA GLU A 131 8.86 2.82 -15.38
C GLU A 131 9.21 3.12 -13.92
N VAL A 132 8.27 2.84 -13.00
CA VAL A 132 8.46 3.06 -11.56
C VAL A 132 9.57 2.17 -11.02
N GLY A 133 9.56 0.90 -11.40
CA GLY A 133 10.61 -0.04 -11.01
C GLY A 133 11.99 0.36 -11.54
N GLY A 134 12.06 0.90 -12.77
CA GLY A 134 13.31 1.43 -13.35
C GLY A 134 13.91 2.56 -12.50
N GLN A 135 13.09 3.50 -12.05
CA GLN A 135 13.53 4.60 -11.17
C GLN A 135 13.97 4.09 -9.80
N ILE A 136 13.18 3.20 -9.21
CA ILE A 136 13.53 2.57 -7.93
C ILE A 136 14.88 1.84 -8.04
N ARG A 137 15.11 1.12 -9.15
CA ARG A 137 16.38 0.45 -9.42
C ARG A 137 17.56 1.41 -9.54
N GLN A 138 17.34 2.61 -10.08
CA GLN A 138 18.38 3.62 -10.24
C GLN A 138 18.74 4.32 -8.93
N TYR A 139 17.76 4.58 -8.06
CA TYR A 139 17.96 5.40 -6.86
C TYR A 139 18.04 4.61 -5.55
N MET A 140 17.67 3.32 -5.54
CA MET A 140 17.70 2.47 -4.36
C MET A 140 18.68 1.33 -4.49
N ASN A 141 19.44 1.07 -3.43
CA ASN A 141 20.29 -0.10 -3.35
C ASN A 141 19.45 -1.39 -3.27
N TYR A 142 20.09 -2.55 -3.47
CA TYR A 142 19.38 -3.84 -3.48
C TYR A 142 18.58 -4.13 -2.20
N SER A 143 19.15 -3.82 -1.02
CA SER A 143 18.49 -4.06 0.27
C SER A 143 17.23 -3.21 0.44
N GLN A 144 17.29 -1.92 0.07
CA GLN A 144 16.13 -1.02 0.09
C GLN A 144 15.01 -1.51 -0.83
N ARG A 145 15.36 -2.01 -2.03
CA ARG A 145 14.41 -2.61 -2.96
C ARG A 145 13.75 -3.86 -2.39
N MET A 146 14.53 -4.71 -1.73
CA MET A 146 14.01 -5.91 -1.05
C MET A 146 13.06 -5.53 0.09
N GLN A 147 13.38 -4.51 0.89
CA GLN A 147 12.51 -4.04 1.97
C GLN A 147 11.20 -3.45 1.44
N LEU A 148 11.27 -2.67 0.36
CA LEU A 148 10.08 -2.17 -0.33
C LEU A 148 9.22 -3.32 -0.85
N PHE A 149 9.85 -4.35 -1.45
CA PHE A 149 9.13 -5.52 -1.92
C PHE A 149 8.46 -6.30 -0.78
N HIS A 150 9.15 -6.52 0.34
CA HIS A 150 8.56 -7.11 1.54
C HIS A 150 7.34 -6.35 2.05
N TYR A 151 7.41 -5.02 2.06
CA TYR A 151 6.28 -4.17 2.40
C TYR A 151 5.11 -4.38 1.44
N LEU A 152 5.35 -4.41 0.13
CA LEU A 152 4.30 -4.58 -0.87
C LEU A 152 3.61 -5.95 -0.76
N VAL A 153 4.38 -7.00 -0.46
CA VAL A 153 3.81 -8.32 -0.23
C VAL A 153 3.01 -8.35 1.09
N SER A 154 3.50 -7.68 2.14
CA SER A 154 2.77 -7.55 3.41
C SER A 154 1.50 -6.70 3.29
N LEU A 155 1.50 -5.72 2.37
CA LEU A 155 0.32 -4.94 2.02
C LEU A 155 -0.73 -5.82 1.37
N ALA A 156 -0.36 -6.61 0.36
CA ALA A 156 -1.28 -7.54 -0.29
C ALA A 156 -1.86 -8.51 0.74
N GLN A 157 -1.02 -9.08 1.61
CA GLN A 157 -1.43 -10.02 2.64
C GLN A 157 -2.07 -9.38 3.88
N CYS A 158 -2.28 -8.06 3.92
CA CYS A 158 -2.65 -7.38 5.17
C CYS A 158 -3.99 -7.84 5.74
N ASP A 159 -4.83 -8.42 4.89
CA ASP A 159 -6.13 -8.94 5.24
C ASP A 159 -6.15 -10.49 5.35
N GLY A 160 -4.98 -11.12 5.22
CA GLY A 160 -4.77 -12.56 5.33
C GLY A 160 -4.82 -13.32 4.01
N ASN A 161 -5.07 -12.66 2.88
CA ASN A 161 -5.17 -13.27 1.55
C ASN A 161 -4.39 -12.51 0.50
N VAL A 162 -4.01 -13.22 -0.57
CA VAL A 162 -3.40 -12.61 -1.76
C VAL A 162 -3.98 -13.34 -2.97
N CYS A 163 -4.66 -12.62 -3.85
CA CYS A 163 -5.21 -13.20 -5.07
C CYS A 163 -4.15 -13.34 -6.17
N GLN A 164 -4.42 -14.17 -7.18
CA GLN A 164 -3.46 -14.39 -8.27
C GLN A 164 -3.09 -13.10 -9.01
N ALA A 165 -4.05 -12.17 -9.17
CA ALA A 165 -3.80 -10.88 -9.81
C ALA A 165 -2.78 -10.02 -9.05
N GLU A 166 -2.86 -9.99 -7.71
CA GLU A 166 -1.87 -9.29 -6.87
C GLU A 166 -0.50 -9.96 -6.95
N ILE A 167 -0.45 -11.30 -6.96
CA ILE A 167 0.80 -12.05 -7.12
C ILE A 167 1.47 -11.71 -8.45
N ASP A 168 0.70 -11.62 -9.53
CA ASP A 168 1.23 -11.30 -10.86
C ASP A 168 1.74 -9.85 -10.93
N VAL A 169 1.04 -8.92 -10.29
CA VAL A 169 1.51 -7.53 -10.11
C VAL A 169 2.79 -7.49 -9.27
N LEU A 170 2.86 -8.22 -8.16
CA LEU A 170 4.04 -8.30 -7.30
C LEU A 170 5.25 -8.87 -8.04
N ARG A 171 5.07 -9.93 -8.85
CA ARG A 171 6.13 -10.48 -9.71
C ARG A 171 6.61 -9.45 -10.73
N SER A 172 5.69 -8.70 -11.33
CA SER A 172 6.00 -7.63 -12.28
C SER A 172 6.80 -6.50 -11.62
N ILE A 173 6.40 -6.10 -10.41
CA ILE A 173 7.09 -5.09 -9.60
C ILE A 173 8.50 -5.57 -9.23
N ALA A 174 8.65 -6.82 -8.76
CA ALA A 174 9.95 -7.39 -8.43
C ALA A 174 10.90 -7.37 -9.63
N SER A 175 10.42 -7.81 -10.80
CA SER A 175 11.18 -7.76 -12.05
C SER A 175 11.59 -6.33 -12.42
N ALA A 176 10.64 -5.39 -12.37
CA ALA A 176 10.88 -3.98 -12.71
C ALA A 176 11.91 -3.32 -11.77
N MET A 177 11.88 -3.64 -10.48
CA MET A 177 12.87 -3.17 -9.51
C MET A 177 14.23 -3.89 -9.63
N GLY A 178 14.35 -4.94 -10.45
CA GLY A 178 15.57 -5.72 -10.60
C GLY A 178 15.86 -6.63 -9.40
N ILE A 179 14.82 -7.18 -8.78
CA ILE A 179 14.90 -8.27 -7.81
C ILE A 179 14.91 -9.59 -8.58
N SER A 180 15.76 -10.54 -8.17
CA SER A 180 15.84 -11.84 -8.82
C SER A 180 14.55 -12.64 -8.62
N THR A 181 14.17 -13.43 -9.63
CA THR A 181 13.01 -14.31 -9.58
C THR A 181 13.08 -15.29 -8.40
N ALA A 182 14.26 -15.82 -8.10
CA ALA A 182 14.46 -16.70 -6.96
C ALA A 182 14.12 -16.01 -5.62
N ASN A 183 14.56 -14.77 -5.41
CA ASN A 183 14.29 -14.04 -4.17
C ASN A 183 12.83 -13.59 -4.09
N ALA A 184 12.26 -13.13 -5.21
CA ALA A 184 10.84 -12.81 -5.28
C ALA A 184 9.97 -14.04 -4.97
N ASN A 185 10.26 -15.19 -5.59
CA ASN A 185 9.54 -16.44 -5.35
C ASN A 185 9.73 -16.95 -3.92
N SER A 186 10.92 -16.81 -3.33
CA SER A 186 11.15 -17.21 -1.94
C SER A 186 10.28 -16.40 -0.99
N ILE A 187 10.18 -15.10 -1.23
CA ILE A 187 9.32 -14.19 -0.47
C ILE A 187 7.86 -14.59 -0.68
N LEU A 188 7.39 -14.64 -1.92
CA LEU A 188 6.01 -15.00 -2.24
C LEU A 188 5.61 -16.39 -1.70
N ALA A 189 6.49 -17.39 -1.78
CA ALA A 189 6.25 -18.75 -1.31
C ALA A 189 6.10 -18.84 0.22
N MET A 190 6.83 -18.02 0.99
CA MET A 190 6.60 -17.92 2.44
C MET A 190 5.16 -17.50 2.75
N PHE A 191 4.53 -16.74 1.86
CA PHE A 191 3.16 -16.24 2.02
C PHE A 191 2.11 -17.16 1.38
N GLU A 192 2.36 -17.76 0.20
CA GLU A 192 1.49 -18.79 -0.38
C GLU A 192 1.30 -19.98 0.57
N LYS A 193 2.38 -20.36 1.28
CA LYS A 193 2.32 -21.40 2.32
C LYS A 193 1.33 -21.06 3.45
N SER A 194 1.05 -19.78 3.72
CA SER A 194 0.04 -19.42 4.73
C SER A 194 -1.37 -19.72 4.26
N ILE A 195 -1.65 -19.58 2.96
CA ILE A 195 -2.96 -19.89 2.35
C ILE A 195 -3.14 -21.40 2.26
N GLU A 196 -2.14 -22.16 1.80
CA GLU A 196 -2.20 -23.63 1.83
C GLU A 196 -2.34 -24.17 3.26
N SER A 197 -1.67 -23.52 4.23
CA SER A 197 -1.86 -23.82 5.64
C SER A 197 -3.30 -23.57 6.09
N ALA A 198 -4.04 -22.61 5.54
CA ALA A 198 -5.44 -22.37 5.90
C ALA A 198 -6.35 -23.51 5.43
N TYR A 199 -6.20 -23.98 4.19
CA TYR A 199 -6.88 -25.16 3.68
C TYR A 199 -6.56 -26.41 4.52
N THR A 200 -5.28 -26.56 4.89
CA THR A 200 -4.83 -27.64 5.78
C THR A 200 -5.45 -27.55 7.18
N VAL A 201 -5.55 -26.34 7.76
CA VAL A 201 -6.17 -26.11 9.08
C VAL A 201 -7.67 -26.44 9.07
N LEU A 202 -8.37 -26.17 7.96
CA LEU A 202 -9.76 -26.58 7.79
C LEU A 202 -9.94 -28.05 7.38
N GLU A 203 -8.83 -28.79 7.20
CA GLU A 203 -8.81 -30.19 6.78
C GLU A 203 -9.55 -30.41 5.43
N ILE A 204 -9.36 -29.50 4.47
CA ILE A 204 -10.01 -29.53 3.16
C ILE A 204 -9.00 -29.35 2.03
N ASP A 205 -9.36 -29.84 0.85
CA ASP A 205 -8.57 -29.63 -0.37
C ASP A 205 -8.71 -28.19 -0.87
N LYS A 206 -7.67 -27.66 -1.52
CA LYS A 206 -7.70 -26.33 -2.14
C LYS A 206 -8.76 -26.18 -3.23
N ASN A 207 -9.28 -27.28 -3.77
CA ASN A 207 -10.36 -27.32 -4.75
C ASN A 207 -11.75 -27.55 -4.13
N ALA A 208 -11.85 -27.65 -2.79
CA ALA A 208 -13.13 -27.86 -2.09
C ALA A 208 -14.15 -26.78 -2.45
N THR A 209 -15.42 -27.11 -2.59
CA THR A 209 -16.50 -26.16 -2.91
C THR A 209 -16.79 -25.20 -1.75
N GLU A 210 -17.47 -24.08 -2.03
CA GLU A 210 -17.89 -23.13 -0.99
C GLU A 210 -18.71 -23.78 0.13
N GLU A 211 -19.58 -24.72 -0.22
CA GLU A 211 -20.39 -25.48 0.74
C GLU A 211 -19.52 -26.35 1.64
N GLU A 212 -18.51 -27.02 1.07
CA GLU A 212 -17.55 -27.83 1.82
C GLU A 212 -16.72 -27.00 2.78
N ILE A 213 -16.28 -25.81 2.35
CA ILE A 213 -15.54 -24.85 3.20
C ILE A 213 -16.41 -24.41 4.40
N LYS A 214 -17.65 -23.98 4.14
CA LYS A 214 -18.61 -23.58 5.20
C LYS A 214 -18.92 -24.73 6.16
N LYS A 215 -19.08 -25.94 5.63
CA LYS A 215 -19.34 -27.15 6.41
C LYS A 215 -18.14 -27.53 7.28
N ALA A 216 -16.93 -27.47 6.73
CA ALA A 216 -15.70 -27.76 7.46
C ALA A 216 -15.46 -26.76 8.59
N TYR A 217 -15.64 -25.47 8.32
CA TYR A 217 -15.58 -24.42 9.34
C TYR A 217 -16.57 -24.69 10.48
N LYS A 218 -17.85 -24.91 10.17
CA LYS A 218 -18.88 -25.17 11.19
C LYS A 218 -18.54 -26.42 12.02
N ARG A 219 -18.08 -27.49 11.37
CA ARG A 219 -17.66 -28.73 12.04
C ARG A 219 -16.51 -28.49 13.04
N LEU A 220 -15.47 -27.79 12.62
CA LEU A 220 -14.28 -27.53 13.44
C LEU A 220 -14.54 -26.49 14.53
N ALA A 221 -15.29 -25.43 14.21
CA ALA A 221 -15.72 -24.42 15.18
C ALA A 221 -16.55 -25.05 16.30
N MET A 222 -17.51 -25.93 15.98
CA MET A 222 -18.30 -26.64 16.99
C MET A 222 -17.47 -27.63 17.82
N LYS A 223 -16.40 -28.20 17.26
CA LYS A 223 -15.51 -29.14 17.95
C LYS A 223 -14.62 -28.44 18.98
N HIS A 224 -14.22 -27.21 18.69
CA HIS A 224 -13.31 -26.42 19.52
C HIS A 224 -14.00 -25.26 20.25
N HIS A 225 -15.33 -25.19 20.21
CA HIS A 225 -16.10 -24.12 20.86
C HIS A 225 -15.91 -24.13 22.39
N PRO A 226 -15.70 -22.97 23.04
CA PRO A 226 -15.49 -22.88 24.49
C PRO A 226 -16.59 -23.59 25.28
N ASP A 227 -17.86 -23.42 24.91
CA ASP A 227 -18.99 -24.11 25.58
C ASP A 227 -18.90 -25.64 25.55
N LYS A 228 -18.30 -26.23 24.51
CA LYS A 228 -18.16 -27.70 24.41
C LYS A 228 -17.00 -28.25 25.22
N VAL A 229 -16.01 -27.42 25.51
CA VAL A 229 -14.80 -27.80 26.27
C VAL A 229 -14.79 -27.19 27.68
N ALA A 230 -15.82 -26.43 28.05
CA ALA A 230 -15.94 -25.74 29.34
C ALA A 230 -15.92 -26.68 30.55
N THR A 231 -16.33 -27.94 30.37
CA THR A 231 -16.29 -28.98 31.39
C THR A 231 -14.96 -29.74 31.45
N LEU A 232 -14.03 -29.46 30.51
CA LEU A 232 -12.72 -30.09 30.42
C LEU A 232 -11.67 -29.29 31.22
N GLY A 233 -10.55 -29.94 31.55
CA GLY A 233 -9.47 -29.30 32.30
C GLY A 233 -8.84 -28.08 31.59
N PRO A 234 -8.15 -27.20 32.34
CA PRO A 234 -7.66 -25.91 31.85
C PRO A 234 -6.72 -26.01 30.64
N ASP A 235 -5.90 -27.06 30.57
CA ASP A 235 -4.99 -27.27 29.43
C ASP A 235 -5.74 -27.59 28.13
N ILE A 236 -6.86 -28.31 28.23
CA ILE A 236 -7.69 -28.68 27.08
C ILE A 236 -8.49 -27.46 26.60
N GLN A 237 -8.99 -26.64 27.53
CA GLN A 237 -9.65 -25.38 27.20
C GLN A 237 -8.73 -24.45 26.41
N LYS A 238 -7.50 -24.26 26.89
CA LYS A 238 -6.50 -23.41 26.23
C LYS A 238 -6.14 -23.93 24.83
N SER A 239 -5.93 -25.24 24.69
CA SER A 239 -5.63 -25.84 23.37
C SER A 239 -6.81 -25.73 22.41
N ALA A 240 -8.04 -25.87 22.90
CA ALA A 240 -9.24 -25.71 22.09
C ALA A 240 -9.44 -24.26 21.65
N GLU A 241 -9.20 -23.28 22.53
CA GLU A 241 -9.26 -21.85 22.20
C GLU A 241 -8.24 -21.48 21.10
N GLU A 242 -6.99 -21.95 21.23
CA GLU A 242 -5.96 -21.74 20.21
C GLU A 242 -6.36 -22.37 18.86
N LYS A 243 -6.94 -23.58 18.87
CA LYS A 243 -7.42 -24.25 17.67
C LYS A 243 -8.63 -23.55 17.06
N PHE A 244 -9.56 -23.08 17.89
CA PHE A 244 -10.74 -22.33 17.45
C PHE A 244 -10.32 -21.04 16.74
N LYS A 245 -9.37 -20.30 17.32
CA LYS A 245 -8.81 -19.09 16.71
C LYS A 245 -8.16 -19.38 15.36
N LYS A 246 -7.33 -20.43 15.27
CA LYS A 246 -6.70 -20.84 14.00
C LYS A 246 -7.72 -21.25 12.94
N VAL A 247 -8.77 -21.97 13.33
CA VAL A 247 -9.86 -22.37 12.42
C VAL A 247 -10.62 -21.15 11.90
N GLN A 248 -10.86 -20.15 12.75
CA GLN A 248 -11.50 -18.91 12.36
C GLN A 248 -10.60 -18.10 11.40
N GLU A 249 -9.32 -17.93 11.73
CA GLU A 249 -8.34 -17.26 10.87
C GLU A 249 -8.25 -17.96 9.50
N ALA A 250 -8.17 -19.30 9.47
CA ALA A 250 -8.11 -20.07 8.25
C ALA A 250 -9.38 -19.95 7.38
N TYR A 251 -10.57 -19.94 8.00
CA TYR A 251 -11.82 -19.75 7.28
C TYR A 251 -11.92 -18.35 6.69
N GLU A 252 -11.55 -17.31 7.44
CA GLU A 252 -11.53 -15.93 6.92
C GLU A 252 -10.51 -15.77 5.79
N THR A 253 -9.34 -16.42 5.89
CA THR A 253 -8.37 -16.53 4.78
C THR A 253 -9.07 -17.13 3.54
N ILE A 254 -9.57 -18.37 3.61
CA ILE A 254 -10.19 -19.01 2.43
C ILE A 254 -11.40 -18.23 1.88
N LYS A 255 -12.22 -17.65 2.77
CA LYS A 255 -13.44 -16.91 2.39
C LYS A 255 -13.13 -15.73 1.47
N LYS A 256 -12.10 -14.92 1.76
CA LYS A 256 -11.78 -13.77 0.87
C LYS A 256 -10.99 -14.18 -0.36
N GLU A 257 -10.11 -15.20 -0.28
CA GLU A 257 -9.42 -15.73 -1.47
C GLU A 257 -10.42 -16.13 -2.56
N ARG A 258 -11.55 -16.74 -2.17
CA ARG A 258 -12.62 -17.14 -3.08
C ARG A 258 -13.71 -16.10 -3.33
N GLY A 259 -13.64 -14.93 -2.69
CA GLY A 259 -14.66 -13.89 -2.81
C GLY A 259 -16.04 -14.33 -2.29
N MET A 260 -16.09 -15.23 -1.30
CA MET A 260 -17.33 -15.71 -0.69
C MET A 260 -17.96 -14.62 0.20
N ASN A 261 -19.27 -14.39 0.07
CA ASN A 261 -20.03 -13.47 0.94
C ASN A 261 -20.49 -14.15 2.24
#